data_AF-A0A3D4P6X3-F1
#
_entry.id   AF-A0A3D4P6X3-F1
#
_cell.length_a   1.000
_cell.length_b   1.000
_cell.length_c   1.000
_cell.angle_alpha   90.00
_cell.angle_beta   90.00
_cell.angle_gamma   90.00
#
_symmetry.space_group_name_H-M   'P 1'
#
loop_
_entity.id
_entity.type
_entity.pdbx_description
1 polymer ?
#
loop_
_entity_poly.entity_id
_entity_poly.type
_entity_poly.pdbx_seq_one_letter_code
_entity_poly.pdbx_strand_id
1 'polypeptide(L)' 'MAVDKDQLGAIRADESYTLEQFKKLQGIGKDGLRSARQAGLKVRRAHRRAFILGSDWLEYLSNQPTN' A
#
# COMPACT_ATOMS: atom_id res chain seq x y z
N MET A 1 2.01 -24.77 -5.00
CA MET A 1 2.63 -23.76 -4.13
C MET A 1 1.56 -23.23 -3.20
N ALA A 2 1.60 -23.63 -1.93
CA ALA A 2 0.72 -23.06 -0.92
C ALA A 2 1.18 -21.60 -0.69
N VAL A 3 0.29 -20.65 -0.94
CA VAL A 3 0.54 -19.26 -0.60
C VAL A 3 0.17 -19.13 0.87
N ASP A 4 1.19 -19.09 1.72
CA ASP A 4 1.03 -18.98 3.17
C ASP A 4 0.13 -17.79 3.53
N LYS A 5 -0.88 -18.04 4.36
CA LYS A 5 -1.86 -17.03 4.79
C LYS A 5 -1.20 -15.85 5.52
N ASP A 6 0.03 -16.06 6.02
CA ASP A 6 0.87 -15.07 6.69
C ASP A 6 1.60 -14.11 5.73
N GLN A 7 1.65 -14.43 4.42
CA GLN A 7 2.20 -13.53 3.39
C GLN A 7 1.18 -12.50 2.89
N LEU A 8 -0.10 -12.63 3.25
CA LEU A 8 -1.16 -11.74 2.75
C LEU A 8 -1.14 -10.33 3.36
N GLY A 9 -0.27 -10.02 4.33
CA GLY A 9 -0.21 -8.69 4.97
C GLY A 9 1.15 -7.99 4.93
N ALA A 10 2.23 -8.69 4.60
CA ALA A 10 3.58 -8.13 4.68
C ALA A 10 3.94 -7.33 3.42
N ILE A 11 3.88 -6.01 3.51
CA ILE A 11 4.41 -5.12 2.48
C ILE A 11 5.92 -5.01 2.64
N ARG A 12 6.67 -5.37 1.58
CA ARG A 12 8.13 -5.24 1.56
C ARG A 12 8.51 -3.83 1.13
N ALA A 13 9.44 -3.21 1.85
CA ALA A 13 9.86 -1.83 1.59
C ALA A 13 10.41 -1.63 0.17
N ASP A 14 11.16 -2.62 -0.34
CA ASP A 14 11.89 -2.55 -1.60
C ASP A 14 11.05 -2.91 -2.84
N GLU A 15 9.76 -3.22 -2.66
CA GLU A 15 8.87 -3.63 -3.74
C GLU A 15 7.86 -2.53 -4.11
N SER A 16 7.49 -2.49 -5.39
CA SER A 16 6.44 -1.63 -5.91
C SER A 16 5.16 -2.41 -6.15
N TYR A 17 4.05 -1.91 -5.63
CA TYR A 17 2.74 -2.54 -5.75
C TYR A 17 1.80 -1.70 -6.61
N THR A 18 1.09 -2.32 -7.54
CA THR A 18 -0.02 -1.64 -8.21
C THR A 18 -1.14 -1.32 -7.22
N LEU A 19 -1.98 -0.34 -7.53
CA LEU A 19 -3.15 -0.05 -6.68
C LEU A 19 -4.07 -1.25 -6.45
N GLU A 20 -4.16 -2.17 -7.41
CA GLU A 20 -4.99 -3.37 -7.27
C GLU A 20 -4.35 -4.39 -6.31
N GLN A 21 -3.05 -4.67 -6.47
CA GLN A 21 -2.31 -5.54 -5.56
C GLN A 21 -2.31 -4.97 -4.14
N PHE A 22 -2.06 -3.67 -4.01
CA PHE A 22 -2.02 -2.99 -2.72
C PHE A 22 -3.36 -3.09 -1.97
N LYS A 23 -4.49 -2.91 -2.66
CA LYS A 23 -5.83 -3.11 -2.07
C LYS A 23 -6.05 -4.54 -1.59
N LYS A 24 -5.60 -5.53 -2.36
CA LYS A 24 -5.71 -6.95 -2.00
C LYS A 24 -4.85 -7.27 -0.78
N LEU A 25 -3.62 -6.75 -0.72
CA LEU A 25 -2.68 -6.97 0.39
C LEU A 25 -3.14 -6.29 1.69
N GLN A 26 -3.59 -5.04 1.63
CA GLN A 26 -4.01 -4.31 2.83
C GLN A 26 -5.48 -4.57 3.20
N GLY A 27 -6.24 -5.29 2.37
CA GLY A 27 -7.67 -5.48 2.55
C GLY A 27 -8.49 -4.19 2.48
N ILE A 28 -7.91 -3.09 1.96
CA ILE A 28 -8.58 -1.78 1.92
C ILE A 28 -9.38 -1.57 0.64
N GLY A 29 -10.56 -0.97 0.80
CA GLY A 29 -11.43 -0.56 -0.30
C GLY A 29 -10.96 0.70 -1.04
N LYS A 30 -11.77 1.16 -1.99
CA LYS A 30 -11.51 2.42 -2.72
C LYS A 30 -11.45 3.62 -1.78
N ASP A 31 -12.33 3.67 -0.78
CA ASP A 31 -12.41 4.79 0.15
C ASP A 31 -11.21 4.82 1.11
N GLY A 32 -10.79 3.67 1.63
CA GLY A 32 -9.57 3.56 2.44
C GLY A 32 -8.32 4.06 1.70
N LEU A 33 -8.17 3.68 0.42
CA LEU A 33 -7.09 4.20 -0.41
C LEU A 33 -7.21 5.71 -0.67
N ARG A 34 -8.43 6.22 -0.85
CA ARG A 34 -8.68 7.65 -1.05
C ARG A 34 -8.29 8.45 0.19
N SER A 35 -8.70 7.99 1.37
CA SER A 35 -8.36 8.61 2.66
C SER A 35 -6.85 8.58 2.88
N ALA A 36 -6.18 7.46 2.65
CA ALA A 36 -4.73 7.37 2.78
C ALA A 36 -4.00 8.36 1.86
N ARG A 37 -4.47 8.52 0.62
CA ARG A 37 -3.93 9.51 -0.32
C ARG A 37 -4.15 10.95 0.15
N GLN A 38 -5.31 11.26 0.70
CA GLN A 38 -5.61 12.58 1.27
C GLN A 38 -4.75 12.85 2.51
N ALA A 39 -4.46 11.81 3.29
CA ALA A 39 -3.59 11.87 4.46
C ALA A 39 -2.08 11.86 4.10
N GLY A 40 -1.71 11.90 2.82
CA GLY A 40 -0.33 12.08 2.38
C GLY A 40 0.38 10.82 1.85
N LEU A 41 -0.32 9.70 1.66
CA LEU A 41 0.28 8.52 1.02
C LEU A 41 0.75 8.84 -0.40
N LYS A 42 2.07 8.67 -0.62
CA LYS A 42 2.72 8.90 -1.91
C LYS A 42 2.30 7.81 -2.90
N VAL A 43 1.74 8.24 -4.04
CA VAL A 43 1.38 7.37 -5.17
C VAL A 43 2.16 7.83 -6.38
N ARG A 44 2.99 6.94 -6.94
CA ARG A 44 3.75 7.21 -8.16
C ARG A 44 2.96 6.75 -9.36
N ARG A 45 2.95 7.55 -10.41
CA ARG A 45 2.33 7.19 -11.68
C ARG A 45 3.43 6.96 -12.71
N ALA A 46 3.49 5.74 -13.25
CA ALA A 46 4.38 5.39 -14.35
C ALA A 46 3.52 5.01 -15.55
N HIS A 47 3.64 5.80 -16.62
CA HIS A 47 2.83 5.65 -17.83
C HIS A 47 1.32 5.67 -17.52
N ARG A 48 0.59 4.60 -17.86
CA ARG A 48 -0.85 4.46 -17.65
C ARG A 48 -1.22 3.80 -16.33
N ARG A 49 -0.25 3.47 -15.47
CA ARG A 49 -0.49 2.75 -14.21
C ARG A 49 0.01 3.55 -13.00
N ALA A 50 -0.65 3.33 -11.87
CA ALA A 50 -0.31 3.91 -10.59
C ALA A 50 0.18 2.82 -9.63
N PHE A 51 1.22 3.16 -8.89
CA PHE A 51 1.97 2.27 -8.02
C PHE A 51 2.28 2.95 -6.69
N ILE A 52 2.43 2.14 -5.66
CA ILE A 52 2.84 2.54 -4.32
C ILE A 52 4.11 1.74 -4.01
N LEU A 53 5.16 2.42 -3.54
CA LEU A 53 6.32 1.72 -2.99
C LEU A 53 6.00 1.26 -1.57
N GLY A 54 6.44 0.08 -1.20
CA GLY A 54 6.27 -0.40 0.16
C GLY A 54 6.93 0.52 1.18
N SER A 55 8.08 1.10 0.85
CA SER A 55 8.76 2.11 1.68
C SER A 55 7.86 3.29 2.04
N ASP A 56 7.13 3.82 1.05
CA ASP A 56 6.25 4.97 1.25
C ASP A 56 5.03 4.61 2.10
N TRP A 57 4.56 3.36 1.99
CA TRP A 57 3.48 2.88 2.83
C TRP A 57 3.91 2.74 4.29
N LEU A 58 5.10 2.18 4.53
CA LEU A 58 5.67 2.07 5.87
C LEU A 58 5.95 3.46 6.46
N GLU A 59 6.48 4.39 5.67
CA GLU A 59 6.65 5.79 6.05
C GLU A 59 5.30 6.42 6.42
N TYR A 60 4.27 6.23 5.60
CA TYR A 60 2.91 6.70 5.88
C TYR A 60 2.38 6.15 7.21
N LEU A 61 2.53 4.84 7.46
CA LEU A 61 2.09 4.21 8.71
C LEU A 61 2.88 4.73 9.91
N SER A 62 4.20 4.91 9.79
CA SER A 62 5.05 5.44 10.86
C SER A 62 4.70 6.88 11.24
N ASN A 63 4.13 7.65 10.31
CA ASN A 63 3.69 9.02 10.53
C ASN A 63 2.24 9.11 11.06
N GLN A 64 1.50 8.01 11.13
CA GLN A 64 0.17 8.03 11.75
C GLN A 64 0.31 8.10 13.28
N PRO A 65 -0.43 8.99 13.95
CA PRO A 65 -0.44 9.04 15.40
C PRO A 65 -0.94 7.69 15.93
N THR A 66 -0.09 7.00 16.70
CA THR A 66 -0.48 5.81 17.45
C THR A 66 -1.37 6.27 18.58
N ASN A 67 -2.69 6.06 18.45
CA ASN A 67 -3.68 6.35 19.47
C ASN A 67 -4.09 5.05 20.17
#